data_AF-A0AAV0E8D3-F1
#
_entry.id   AF-A0AAV0E8D3-F1
#
_cell.length_a   1.000
_cell.length_b   1.000
_cell.length_c   1.000
_cell.angle_alpha   90.00
_cell.angle_beta   90.00
_cell.angle_gamma   90.00
#
_symmetry.space_group_name_H-M   'P 1'
#
loop_
_entity.id
_entity.type
_entity.pdbx_description
1 polymer ?
#
loop_
_entity_poly.entity_id
_entity_poly.type
_entity_poly.pdbx_seq_one_letter_code
_entity_poly.pdbx_strand_id
1 'polypeptide(L)'
;MSSNIPDMTDSYESRCANWSDREVISFLEVCTKESLETHRKNQTFSSEGWKVIEKEMSKLRMPYYVKQLQNKLNLLARQYTTWDKLVRKETGIGWNPETNTFAADEEWWA
;
A
#
# COMPACT_ATOMS: atom_id res chain seq x y z
N MET A 1 -30.18 21.13 0.42
CA MET A 1 -28.82 21.44 0.92
C MET A 1 -27.96 20.26 0.54
N SER A 2 -27.36 20.28 -0.66
CA SER A 2 -26.50 19.19 -1.11
C SER A 2 -25.14 19.34 -0.44
N SER A 3 -24.83 18.42 0.47
CA SER A 3 -23.52 18.33 1.09
C SER A 3 -22.51 17.93 0.03
N ASN A 4 -21.68 18.90 -0.38
CA ASN A 4 -20.45 18.66 -1.10
C ASN A 4 -19.57 17.74 -0.24
N ILE A 5 -19.56 16.45 -0.55
CA ILE A 5 -18.49 15.57 -0.09
C ILE A 5 -17.25 16.04 -0.84
N PRO A 6 -16.21 16.56 -0.16
CA PRO A 6 -14.98 16.95 -0.85
C PRO A 6 -14.38 15.69 -1.46
N ASP A 7 -14.16 15.72 -2.77
CA ASP A 7 -13.41 14.71 -3.49
C ASP A 7 -12.00 14.64 -2.89
N MET A 8 -11.83 13.71 -1.96
CA MET A 8 -10.62 13.51 -1.15
C MET A 8 -9.55 12.74 -1.95
N THR A 9 -9.74 12.57 -3.26
CA THR A 9 -8.81 11.83 -4.12
C THR A 9 -7.73 12.71 -4.77
N ASP A 10 -7.89 14.03 -4.79
CA ASP A 10 -7.03 14.91 -5.62
C ASP A 10 -5.82 15.54 -4.87
N SER A 11 -5.75 15.45 -3.54
CA SER A 11 -4.82 16.28 -2.73
C SER A 11 -3.53 15.58 -2.25
N TYR A 12 -3.43 14.25 -2.33
CA TYR A 12 -2.21 13.54 -1.89
C TYR A 12 -1.27 13.14 -3.04
N GLU A 13 -1.66 13.34 -4.30
CA GLU A 13 -0.84 12.91 -5.45
C GLU A 13 0.39 13.80 -5.71
N SER A 14 0.46 15.00 -5.11
CA SER A 14 1.32 16.03 -5.71
C SER A 14 2.81 16.08 -5.29
N ARG A 15 3.41 15.14 -4.53
CA ARG A 15 4.83 15.34 -4.09
C ARG A 15 5.76 14.13 -3.97
N CYS A 16 5.45 12.98 -4.54
CA CYS A 16 6.40 11.87 -4.65
C CYS A 16 6.33 11.30 -6.06
N ALA A 17 7.42 10.69 -6.55
CA ALA A 17 7.49 10.10 -7.89
C ALA A 17 6.16 9.43 -8.29
N ASN A 18 5.70 9.62 -9.53
CA ASN A 18 4.48 8.98 -10.04
C ASN A 18 4.67 7.46 -10.06
N TRP A 19 4.39 6.80 -8.94
CA TRP A 19 4.27 5.35 -8.87
C TRP A 19 2.85 5.00 -9.30
N SER A 20 2.72 4.45 -10.49
CA SER A 20 1.47 3.85 -10.96
C SER A 20 1.08 2.66 -10.09
N ASP A 21 -0.22 2.34 -10.04
CA ASP A 21 -0.71 1.16 -9.32
C ASP A 21 -0.02 -0.12 -9.75
N ARG A 22 0.30 -0.24 -11.04
CA ARG A 22 1.07 -1.37 -11.58
C ARG A 22 2.47 -1.47 -10.97
N GLU A 23 3.17 -0.35 -10.82
CA GLU A 23 4.50 -0.30 -10.18
C GLU A 23 4.40 -0.65 -8.70
N VAL A 24 3.36 -0.19 -8.01
CA VAL A 24 3.10 -0.52 -6.60
C VAL A 24 2.83 -2.01 -6.42
N ILE A 25 1.96 -2.59 -7.24
CA ILE A 25 1.63 -4.02 -7.19
C ILE A 25 2.88 -4.85 -7.46
N SER A 26 3.62 -4.55 -8.53
CA SER A 26 4.85 -5.28 -8.90
C SER A 26 5.89 -5.20 -7.78
N PHE A 27 6.03 -4.04 -7.14
CA PHE A 27 6.92 -3.85 -6.01
C PHE A 27 6.51 -4.69 -4.79
N LEU A 28 5.22 -4.71 -4.44
CA LEU A 28 4.71 -5.52 -3.33
C LEU A 28 4.86 -7.02 -3.58
N GLU A 29 4.69 -7.48 -4.83
CA GLU A 29 4.96 -8.86 -5.22
C GLU A 29 6.43 -9.24 -5.02
N VAL A 30 7.36 -8.38 -5.48
CA VAL A 30 8.81 -8.58 -5.28
C VAL A 30 9.16 -8.58 -3.79
N CYS A 31 8.62 -7.65 -3.01
CA CYS A 31 8.81 -7.62 -1.55
C CYS A 31 8.29 -8.89 -0.86
N THR A 32 7.11 -9.36 -1.26
CA THR A 32 6.51 -10.59 -0.72
C THR A 32 7.39 -11.80 -1.04
N LYS A 33 7.84 -11.92 -2.29
CA LYS A 33 8.71 -13.01 -2.72
C LYS A 33 10.02 -13.03 -1.93
N GLU A 34 10.71 -11.89 -1.83
CA GLU A 34 11.94 -11.77 -1.04
C GLU A 34 11.71 -12.09 0.44
N SER A 35 10.54 -11.72 1.00
CA SER A 35 10.22 -12.01 2.40
C SER A 35 10.06 -13.51 2.68
N LEU A 36 9.54 -14.27 1.71
CA LEU A 36 9.38 -15.73 1.79
C LEU A 36 10.72 -16.44 1.64
N GLU A 37 11.56 -16.01 0.69
CA GLU A 37 12.87 -16.62 0.42
C GLU A 37 13.88 -16.38 1.55
N THR A 38 13.79 -15.26 2.26
CA THR A 38 14.75 -14.91 3.32
C THR A 38 14.43 -15.50 4.70
N HIS A 39 13.42 -16.36 4.85
CA HIS A 39 13.00 -16.99 6.13
C HIS A 39 13.04 -16.01 7.32
N ARG A 40 12.43 -14.85 7.15
CA ARG A 40 12.70 -13.68 8.00
C ARG A 40 12.37 -13.91 9.49
N LYS A 41 13.39 -13.71 10.34
CA LYS A 41 13.28 -13.55 11.80
C LYS A 41 12.99 -12.10 12.24
N ASN A 42 13.11 -11.12 11.34
CA ASN A 42 13.02 -9.68 11.67
C ASN A 42 12.00 -8.95 10.77
N GLN A 43 11.38 -7.89 11.30
CA GLN A 43 10.34 -7.10 10.63
C GLN A 43 10.82 -6.28 9.41
N THR A 44 12.12 -6.28 9.08
CA THR A 44 12.70 -5.40 8.05
C THR A 44 13.64 -6.10 7.05
N PHE A 45 13.56 -5.67 5.79
CA PHE A 45 14.66 -5.46 4.83
C PHE A 45 16.10 -5.50 5.39
N SER A 46 16.91 -6.56 5.21
CA SER A 46 18.36 -6.48 5.38
C SER A 46 18.95 -5.68 4.21
N SER A 47 20.18 -5.17 4.36
CA SER A 47 20.89 -4.47 3.27
C SER A 47 20.96 -5.32 2.00
N GLU A 48 21.19 -6.62 2.14
CA GLU A 48 21.25 -7.59 1.06
C GLU A 48 19.88 -7.78 0.41
N GLY A 49 18.82 -7.93 1.20
CA GLY A 49 17.47 -8.08 0.65
C GLY A 49 17.00 -6.85 -0.12
N TRP A 50 17.37 -5.65 0.33
CA TRP A 50 17.08 -4.42 -0.43
C TRP A 50 17.81 -4.36 -1.78
N LYS A 51 19.04 -4.87 -1.87
CA LYS A 51 19.77 -4.97 -3.15
C LYS A 51 19.13 -5.98 -4.10
N VAL A 52 18.59 -7.09 -3.57
CA VAL A 52 17.83 -8.06 -4.38
C VAL A 52 16.57 -7.40 -4.93
N ILE A 53 15.79 -6.72 -4.08
CA ILE A 53 14.59 -5.99 -4.50
C ILE A 53 14.92 -4.91 -5.56
N GLU A 54 15.96 -4.11 -5.35
CA GLU A 54 16.43 -3.11 -6.33
C GLU A 54 16.79 -3.76 -7.67
N LYS A 55 17.48 -4.90 -7.64
CA LYS A 55 17.83 -5.66 -8.85
C LYS A 55 16.59 -6.20 -9.57
N GLU A 56 15.62 -6.76 -8.87
CA GLU A 56 14.38 -7.25 -9.48
C GLU A 56 13.54 -6.11 -10.07
N MET A 57 13.42 -4.97 -9.36
CA MET A 57 12.74 -3.78 -9.89
C MET A 57 13.43 -3.23 -11.15
N SER A 58 14.77 -3.24 -11.18
CA SER A 58 15.53 -2.87 -12.38
C SER A 58 15.26 -3.80 -13.56
N LYS A 59 15.11 -5.12 -13.34
CA LYS A 59 14.70 -6.08 -14.39
C LYS A 59 13.30 -5.78 -14.95
N LEU A 60 12.40 -5.27 -14.12
CA LEU A 60 11.06 -4.83 -14.51
C LEU A 60 11.05 -3.47 -15.23
N ARG A 61 12.22 -2.92 -15.59
CA ARG A 61 12.41 -1.58 -16.18
C ARG A 61 11.93 -0.44 -15.27
N MET A 62 11.93 -0.68 -13.96
CA MET A 62 11.54 0.28 -12.93
C MET A 62 12.74 0.55 -12.01
N PRO A 63 13.80 1.22 -12.49
CA PRO A 63 15.00 1.44 -11.69
C PRO A 63 14.72 2.45 -10.59
N TYR A 64 14.67 1.97 -9.35
CA TYR A 64 14.57 2.80 -8.15
C TYR A 64 15.75 2.55 -7.23
N TYR A 65 16.25 3.59 -6.58
CA TYR A 65 17.25 3.44 -5.54
C TYR A 65 16.63 2.78 -4.30
N VAL A 66 17.42 1.99 -3.56
CA VAL A 66 17.01 1.39 -2.26
C VAL A 66 16.28 2.38 -1.34
N LYS A 67 16.74 3.64 -1.25
CA LYS A 67 16.08 4.67 -0.42
C LYS A 67 14.66 5.01 -0.90
N GLN A 68 14.42 5.03 -2.21
CA GLN A 68 13.09 5.28 -2.78
C GLN A 68 12.15 4.10 -2.48
N LEU A 69 12.65 2.86 -2.60
CA LEU A 69 11.92 1.65 -2.27
C LEU A 69 11.53 1.59 -0.79
N GLN A 70 12.48 1.90 0.10
CA GLN A 70 12.23 2.00 1.55
C GLN A 70 11.19 3.06 1.88
N ASN A 71 11.31 4.25 1.30
CA ASN A 71 10.35 5.33 1.50
C ASN A 71 8.96 4.94 1.00
N LYS A 72 8.86 4.30 -0.16
CA LYS A 72 7.59 3.84 -0.70
C LYS A 72 6.96 2.77 0.18
N LEU A 73 7.71 1.78 0.64
CA LEU A 73 7.18 0.75 1.55
C LEU A 73 6.70 1.36 2.87
N ASN A 74 7.45 2.30 3.44
CA ASN A 74 7.05 3.01 4.66
C ASN A 74 5.76 3.83 4.45
N LEU A 75 5.61 4.47 3.28
CA LEU A 75 4.40 5.19 2.92
C LEU A 75 3.20 4.25 2.81
N LEU A 76 3.35 3.12 2.11
CA LEU A 76 2.30 2.10 1.97
C LEU A 76 1.88 1.53 3.32
N ALA A 77 2.83 1.24 4.21
CA ALA A 77 2.53 0.77 5.57
C ALA A 77 1.75 1.81 6.39
N ARG A 78 2.07 3.10 6.25
CA ARG A 78 1.33 4.20 6.90
C ARG A 78 -0.07 4.33 6.34
N GLN A 79 -0.24 4.30 5.02
CA GLN A 79 -1.54 4.35 4.36
C GLN A 79 -2.42 3.18 4.80
N TYR A 80 -1.88 1.96 4.83
CA TYR A 80 -2.58 0.78 5.33
C TYR A 80 -2.97 0.92 6.81
N THR A 81 -2.07 1.43 7.66
CA THR A 81 -2.37 1.66 9.08
C THR A 81 -3.48 2.69 9.27
N THR A 82 -3.48 3.76 8.47
CA THR A 82 -4.55 4.76 8.49
C THR A 82 -5.86 4.16 8.03
N TRP A 83 -5.86 3.41 6.93
CA TRP A 83 -7.03 2.68 6.44
C TRP A 83 -7.56 1.71 7.50
N ASP A 84 -6.71 0.85 8.06
CA ASP A 84 -7.08 -0.15 9.08
C ASP A 84 -7.67 0.52 10.33
N LYS A 85 -7.12 1.67 10.77
CA LYS A 85 -7.70 2.45 11.87
C LYS A 85 -9.08 3.00 11.53
N LEU A 86 -9.28 3.56 10.34
CA LEU A 86 -10.57 4.11 9.93
C LEU A 86 -11.62 3.01 9.83
N VAL A 87 -11.27 1.91 9.16
CA VAL A 87 -12.16 0.75 8.97
C VAL A 87 -12.53 0.10 10.30
N ARG A 88 -11.57 -0.11 11.21
CA ARG A 88 -11.84 -0.80 12.48
C ARG A 88 -12.41 0.10 13.57
N LYS A 89 -12.06 1.38 13.63
CA LYS A 89 -12.47 2.28 14.73
C LYS A 89 -13.69 3.13 14.43
N GLU A 90 -13.81 3.64 13.21
CA GLU A 90 -14.84 4.65 12.91
C GLU A 90 -16.06 4.06 12.24
N THR A 91 -15.89 3.04 11.39
CA THR A 91 -17.01 2.56 10.59
C THR A 91 -17.81 1.48 11.29
N GLY A 92 -17.21 0.58 12.09
CA GLY A 92 -17.94 -0.57 12.66
C GLY A 92 -18.51 -1.52 11.60
N ILE A 93 -18.22 -1.25 10.32
CA ILE A 93 -18.63 -2.00 9.15
C ILE A 93 -17.62 -3.13 8.98
N GLY A 94 -18.11 -4.37 8.96
CA GLY A 94 -17.27 -5.52 8.66
C GLY A 94 -16.70 -5.38 7.26
N TRP A 95 -15.40 -5.15 7.14
CA TRP A 95 -14.71 -5.30 5.87
C TRP A 95 -14.86 -6.76 5.42
N ASN A 96 -15.45 -6.99 4.25
CA ASN A 96 -15.53 -8.33 3.67
C ASN A 96 -14.33 -8.54 2.72
N PRO A 97 -13.33 -9.35 3.11
CA PRO A 97 -12.15 -9.60 2.28
C PRO A 97 -12.44 -10.46 1.05
N GLU A 98 -13.58 -11.16 0.98
CA GLU A 98 -13.94 -11.99 -0.17
C GLU A 98 -14.48 -11.15 -1.34
N THR A 99 -15.20 -10.07 -1.03
CA THR A 99 -15.83 -9.21 -2.04
C THR A 99 -15.07 -7.90 -2.25
N ASN A 100 -14.04 -7.61 -1.44
CA ASN A 100 -13.38 -6.31 -1.37
C ASN A 100 -14.37 -5.13 -1.20
N THR A 101 -15.50 -5.38 -0.54
CA THR A 101 -16.53 -4.38 -0.29
C THR A 101 -16.76 -4.18 1.20
N PHE A 102 -17.13 -2.95 1.54
CA PHE A 102 -17.71 -2.65 2.85
C PHE A 102 -19.10 -3.27 2.90
N ALA A 103 -19.29 -4.28 3.76
CA ALA A 103 -20.60 -4.86 4.03
C ALA A 103 -21.34 -3.93 5.00
N ALA A 104 -21.79 -2.78 4.50
CA ALA A 104 -22.67 -1.89 5.23
C ALA A 104 -24.13 -2.31 4.98
N ASP A 105 -24.95 -2.36 6.02
CA ASP A 105 -26.40 -2.54 5.86
C ASP A 105 -26.99 -1.40 5.02
N GLU A 106 -28.10 -1.67 4.31
CA GLU A 106 -28.78 -0.70 3.43
C GLU A 106 -29.20 0.58 4.18
N GLU A 107 -29.33 0.50 5.51
CA GLU A 107 -29.60 1.60 6.44
C GLU A 107 -28.43 2.60 6.59
N TRP A 108 -27.20 2.23 6.22
CA TRP A 108 -26.03 3.13 6.21
C TRP A 108 -25.98 4.02 4.95
N TRP A 109 -26.56 3.56 3.85
CA TRP A 109 -26.62 4.30 2.57
C TRP A 109 -27.90 5.13 2.40
N ALA A 110 -28.86 5.00 3.31
CA ALA A 110 -30.12 5.76 3.34
C ALA A 110 -29.94 7.16 3.95
#